data_AF-A0A7C2RLG3-F1
#
_entry.id   AF-A0A7C2RLG3-F1
#
_cell.length_a   1.000
_cell.length_b   1.000
_cell.length_c   1.000
_cell.angle_alpha   90.00
_cell.angle_beta   90.00
_cell.angle_gamma   90.00
#
_symmetry.space_group_name_H-M   'P 1'
#
loop_
_entity.id
_entity.type
_entity.pdbx_description
1 polymer ?
#
loop_
_entity_poly.entity_id
_entity_poly.type
_entity_poly.pdbx_seq_one_letter_code
_entity_poly.pdbx_strand_id
1 'polypeptide(L)'
;NDHRAIEAGAHAYAVKNGHYGTISFWEKNKDGDLVGSIELPMAVGLIGGATKVHPTAKVAVKILGVKSANELGEVMAAVGLAQNLGALRALAHEGIQRGHMSLHARNVAVTAGASGPEIETVVERMVKERKVRMDRAKELLEELRKKEKI
;
A
#
# COMPACT_ATOMS: atom_id res chain seq x y z
N ASN A 1 -11.04 12.68 20.05
CA ASN A 1 -11.54 11.30 19.88
C ASN A 1 -10.51 10.31 20.39
N ASP A 2 -10.97 9.20 20.94
CA ASP A 2 -10.12 8.11 21.41
C ASP A 2 -9.91 7.12 20.25
N HIS A 3 -8.68 7.04 19.73
CA HIS A 3 -8.39 6.13 18.63
C HIS A 3 -8.46 4.65 19.04
N ARG A 4 -8.20 4.30 20.31
CA ARG A 4 -8.25 2.90 20.79
C ARG A 4 -9.67 2.37 20.73
N ALA A 5 -10.66 3.21 21.07
CA ALA A 5 -12.07 2.85 20.99
C ALA A 5 -12.51 2.56 19.54
N ILE A 6 -12.04 3.38 18.60
CA ILE A 6 -12.32 3.20 17.16
C ILE A 6 -11.65 1.94 16.63
N GLU A 7 -10.36 1.73 16.93
CA GLU A 7 -9.60 0.55 16.50
C GLU A 7 -10.21 -0.74 17.03
N ALA A 8 -10.55 -0.79 18.33
CA ALA A 8 -11.19 -1.95 18.92
C ALA A 8 -12.54 -2.27 18.26
N GLY A 9 -13.36 -1.24 18.00
CA GLY A 9 -14.63 -1.40 17.31
C GLY A 9 -14.46 -1.87 15.86
N ALA A 10 -13.55 -1.25 15.10
CA ALA A 10 -13.30 -1.59 13.70
C ALA A 10 -12.77 -3.03 13.54
N HIS A 11 -11.77 -3.41 14.33
CA HIS A 11 -11.19 -4.75 14.25
C HIS A 11 -12.13 -5.84 14.81
N ALA A 12 -12.93 -5.55 15.83
CA ALA A 12 -13.98 -6.48 16.27
C ALA A 12 -15.05 -6.66 15.17
N TYR A 13 -15.46 -5.57 14.51
CA TYR A 13 -16.42 -5.61 13.41
C TYR A 13 -15.92 -6.40 12.20
N ALA A 14 -14.62 -6.36 11.94
CA ALA A 14 -13.98 -7.15 10.89
C ALA A 14 -14.14 -8.67 11.08
N VAL A 15 -14.54 -9.13 12.28
CA VAL A 15 -14.77 -10.56 12.61
C VAL A 15 -16.26 -10.90 12.68
N LYS A 16 -17.18 -9.99 12.32
CA LYS A 16 -18.63 -10.18 12.49
C LYS A 16 -19.19 -11.44 11.82
N ASN A 17 -18.52 -11.97 10.80
CA ASN A 17 -18.90 -13.17 10.06
C ASN A 17 -18.15 -14.44 10.51
N GLY A 18 -17.50 -14.43 11.68
CA GLY A 18 -16.80 -15.58 12.24
C GLY A 18 -15.35 -15.77 11.75
N HIS A 19 -14.89 -14.96 10.80
CA HIS A 19 -13.48 -14.87 10.41
C HIS A 19 -13.06 -13.41 10.28
N TYR A 20 -11.79 -13.11 10.57
CA TYR A 20 -11.24 -11.78 10.33
C TYR A 20 -11.19 -11.51 8.82
N GLY A 21 -11.88 -10.46 8.38
CA GLY A 21 -12.03 -10.10 6.97
C GLY A 21 -11.76 -8.62 6.71
N THR A 22 -12.14 -8.17 5.51
CA THR A 22 -12.08 -6.76 5.13
C THR A 22 -13.29 -6.00 5.67
N ILE A 23 -13.09 -4.71 5.96
CA ILE A 23 -14.16 -3.75 6.29
C ILE A 23 -14.49 -2.82 5.11
N SER A 24 -13.70 -2.87 4.04
CA SER A 24 -13.97 -2.21 2.76
C SER A 24 -14.18 -3.22 1.64
N PHE A 25 -15.07 -2.88 0.70
CA PHE A 25 -15.38 -3.70 -0.47
C PHE A 25 -15.18 -2.87 -1.72
N TRP A 26 -14.58 -3.50 -2.73
CA TRP A 26 -14.35 -2.92 -4.04
C TRP A 26 -14.97 -3.81 -5.10
N GLU A 27 -15.81 -3.23 -5.94
CA GLU A 27 -16.52 -3.93 -6.99
C GLU A 27 -16.58 -3.08 -8.27
N LYS A 28 -16.94 -3.72 -9.38
CA LYS A 28 -17.17 -3.04 -10.64
C LYS A 28 -18.67 -2.94 -10.87
N ASN A 29 -19.20 -1.73 -11.05
CA ASN A 29 -20.62 -1.55 -11.35
C ASN A 29 -20.96 -2.00 -12.79
N LYS A 30 -22.23 -1.86 -13.19
CA LYS A 30 -22.73 -2.24 -14.53
C LYS A 30 -22.10 -1.42 -15.66
N ASP A 31 -21.72 -0.18 -15.38
CA ASP A 31 -21.14 0.76 -16.34
C ASP A 31 -19.62 0.59 -16.47
N GLY A 32 -19.01 -0.22 -15.60
CA GLY A 32 -17.58 -0.53 -15.62
C GLY A 32 -16.74 0.29 -14.62
N ASP A 33 -17.38 1.14 -13.81
CA ASP A 33 -16.68 1.96 -12.81
C ASP A 33 -16.31 1.16 -11.57
N LEU A 34 -15.18 1.53 -10.96
CA LEU A 34 -14.76 1.01 -9.67
C LEU A 34 -15.56 1.68 -8.55
N VAL A 35 -16.31 0.88 -7.78
CA VAL A 35 -17.11 1.33 -6.64
C VAL A 35 -16.50 0.79 -5.35
N GLY A 36 -16.24 1.69 -4.40
CA GLY A 36 -15.76 1.36 -3.07
C GLY A 36 -16.83 1.60 -2.02
N SER A 37 -16.96 0.69 -1.06
CA SER A 37 -17.78 0.87 0.13
C SER A 37 -16.99 0.51 1.39
N ILE A 38 -17.35 1.13 2.51
CA ILE A 38 -16.78 0.84 3.82
C ILE A 38 -17.89 0.91 4.87
N GLU A 39 -17.87 -0.01 5.82
CA GLU A 39 -18.78 -0.03 6.95
C GLU A 39 -18.02 -0.44 8.21
N LEU A 40 -18.07 0.39 9.24
CA LEU A 40 -17.40 0.12 10.52
C LEU A 40 -18.02 0.94 11.66
N PRO A 41 -17.92 0.46 12.92
CA PRO A 41 -18.31 1.24 14.09
C PRO A 41 -17.47 2.51 14.22
N MET A 42 -18.12 3.65 14.41
CA MET A 42 -17.45 4.94 14.51
C MET A 42 -17.88 5.68 15.78
N ALA A 43 -17.34 5.25 16.92
CA ALA A 43 -17.60 5.84 18.22
C ALA A 43 -16.81 7.15 18.41
N VAL A 44 -17.30 8.23 17.77
CA VAL A 44 -16.69 9.56 17.80
C VAL A 44 -17.61 10.58 18.48
N GLY A 45 -17.02 11.69 18.95
CA GLY A 45 -17.77 12.73 19.65
C GLY A 45 -17.22 14.12 19.37
N LEU A 46 -18.14 15.06 19.11
CA LEU A 46 -17.84 16.50 19.05
C LEU A 46 -17.91 17.16 20.43
N ILE A 47 -18.59 16.53 21.39
CA ILE A 47 -18.80 17.05 22.74
C ILE A 47 -18.04 16.15 23.72
N GLY A 48 -17.19 16.76 24.55
CA GLY A 48 -16.44 16.06 25.60
C GLY A 48 -15.01 15.69 25.23
N GLY A 49 -14.23 15.32 26.25
CA GLY A 49 -12.83 14.94 26.15
C GLY A 49 -11.91 16.01 25.55
N ALA A 50 -10.79 15.56 24.99
CA ALA A 50 -9.80 16.43 24.34
C ALA A 50 -10.38 17.23 23.16
N THR A 51 -11.48 16.78 22.55
CA THR A 51 -12.10 17.43 21.38
C THR A 51 -12.61 18.84 21.70
N LYS A 52 -13.04 19.10 22.96
CA LYS A 52 -13.48 20.43 23.43
C LYS A 52 -12.42 21.17 24.26
N VAL A 53 -11.33 20.53 24.67
CA VAL A 53 -10.32 21.16 25.53
C VAL A 53 -9.06 21.52 24.73
N HIS A 54 -8.61 20.62 23.86
CA HIS A 54 -7.37 20.77 23.11
C HIS A 54 -7.52 21.82 21.99
N PRO A 55 -6.69 22.89 21.97
CA PRO A 55 -6.80 23.97 20.98
C PRO A 55 -6.75 23.47 19.53
N THR A 56 -5.80 22.59 19.20
CA THR A 56 -5.67 22.02 17.85
C THR A 56 -6.89 21.19 17.43
N ALA A 57 -7.49 20.43 18.35
CA ALA A 57 -8.68 19.63 18.03
C ALA A 57 -9.88 20.52 17.70
N LYS A 58 -10.05 21.66 18.41
CA LYS A 58 -11.07 22.65 18.09
C LYS A 58 -10.88 23.26 16.70
N VAL A 59 -9.64 23.61 16.36
CA VAL A 59 -9.30 24.17 15.05
C VAL A 59 -9.58 23.15 13.95
N ALA A 60 -9.17 21.89 14.13
CA ALA A 60 -9.45 20.82 13.15
C ALA A 60 -10.95 20.62 12.91
N VAL A 61 -11.77 20.57 13.97
CA VAL A 61 -13.23 20.49 13.84
C VAL A 61 -13.81 21.72 13.15
N LYS A 62 -13.29 22.92 13.46
CA LYS A 62 -13.72 24.17 12.81
C LYS A 62 -13.39 24.20 11.32
N ILE A 63 -12.21 23.73 10.91
CA ILE A 63 -11.81 23.62 9.51
C ILE A 63 -12.73 22.63 8.79
N LEU A 64 -13.03 21.49 9.42
CA LEU A 64 -13.87 20.47 8.83
C LEU A 64 -15.34 20.89 8.71
N GLY A 65 -15.82 21.77 9.59
CA GLY A 65 -17.16 22.34 9.52
C GLY A 65 -18.31 21.38 9.85
N VAL A 66 -18.00 20.20 10.42
CA VAL A 66 -18.99 19.20 10.82
C VAL A 66 -19.85 19.70 11.98
N LYS A 67 -21.15 19.43 11.88
CA LYS A 67 -22.19 19.85 12.81
C LYS A 67 -22.61 18.74 13.76
N SER A 68 -22.34 17.48 13.41
CA SER A 68 -22.71 16.32 14.22
C SER A 68 -21.58 15.29 14.33
N ALA A 69 -21.64 14.45 15.36
CA ALA A 69 -20.72 13.33 15.50
C ALA A 69 -20.87 12.31 14.36
N ASN A 70 -22.09 12.17 13.81
CA ASN A 70 -22.34 11.32 12.65
C ASN A 70 -21.60 11.83 11.41
N GLU A 71 -21.71 13.14 11.12
CA GLU A 71 -20.97 13.76 10.00
C GLU A 71 -19.45 13.58 10.17
N LEU A 72 -18.93 13.73 11.40
CA LEU A 72 -17.52 13.44 11.66
C LEU A 72 -17.18 11.97 11.37
N GLY A 73 -18.05 11.05 11.78
CA GLY A 73 -17.85 9.63 11.55
C GLY A 73 -17.88 9.25 10.06
N GLU A 74 -18.80 9.83 9.30
CA GLU A 74 -18.92 9.67 7.84
C GLU A 74 -17.66 10.19 7.13
N VAL A 75 -17.16 11.36 7.50
CA VAL A 75 -15.90 11.89 6.98
C VAL A 75 -14.74 10.94 7.30
N MET A 76 -14.64 10.46 8.54
CA MET A 76 -13.56 9.54 8.93
C MET A 76 -13.63 8.22 8.16
N ALA A 77 -14.83 7.67 7.95
CA ALA A 77 -15.03 6.48 7.12
C ALA A 77 -14.63 6.72 5.66
N ALA A 78 -15.04 7.85 5.07
CA ALA A 78 -14.67 8.23 3.71
C ALA A 78 -13.15 8.40 3.54
N VAL A 79 -12.47 9.03 4.52
CA VAL A 79 -11.01 9.13 4.55
C VAL A 79 -10.36 7.74 4.64
N GLY A 80 -10.91 6.83 5.47
CA GLY A 80 -10.44 5.45 5.54
C GLY A 80 -10.56 4.70 4.21
N LEU A 81 -11.67 4.87 3.50
CA LEU A 81 -11.86 4.27 2.17
C LEU A 81 -10.91 4.87 1.13
N ALA A 82 -10.70 6.20 1.15
CA ALA A 82 -9.74 6.86 0.26
C ALA A 82 -8.29 6.39 0.51
N GLN A 83 -7.91 6.23 1.77
CA GLN A 83 -6.60 5.69 2.15
C GLN A 83 -6.45 4.24 1.69
N ASN A 84 -7.49 3.43 1.85
CA ASN A 84 -7.51 2.05 1.36
C ASN A 84 -7.38 1.99 -0.18
N LEU A 85 -8.09 2.85 -0.92
CA LEU A 85 -7.95 2.96 -2.38
C LEU A 85 -6.52 3.32 -2.77
N GLY A 86 -5.92 4.32 -2.11
CA GLY A 86 -4.55 4.76 -2.36
C GLY A 86 -3.55 3.62 -2.17
N ALA A 87 -3.69 2.85 -1.08
CA ALA A 87 -2.87 1.68 -0.80
C ALA A 87 -3.03 0.57 -1.86
N LEU A 88 -4.27 0.19 -2.16
CA LEU A 88 -4.55 -0.85 -3.17
C LEU A 88 -4.05 -0.44 -4.56
N ARG A 89 -4.30 0.82 -4.96
CA ARG A 89 -3.81 1.37 -6.22
C ARG A 89 -2.30 1.35 -6.28
N ALA A 90 -1.60 1.76 -5.22
CA ALA A 90 -0.15 1.74 -5.17
C ALA A 90 0.40 0.30 -5.29
N LEU A 91 -0.17 -0.65 -4.55
CA LEU A 91 0.22 -2.06 -4.59
C LEU A 91 -0.05 -2.73 -5.93
N ALA A 92 -1.16 -2.37 -6.58
CA ALA A 92 -1.54 -2.89 -7.90
C ALA A 92 -0.80 -2.21 -9.05
N HIS A 93 -0.14 -1.06 -8.82
CA HIS A 93 0.47 -0.29 -9.90
C HIS A 93 1.89 -0.76 -10.24
N GLU A 94 2.19 -0.80 -11.54
CA GLU A 94 3.48 -1.26 -12.06
C GLU A 94 4.67 -0.45 -11.55
N GLY A 95 4.51 0.82 -11.19
CA GLY A 95 5.63 1.68 -10.75
C GLY A 95 6.36 1.11 -9.52
N ILE A 96 5.63 0.63 -8.53
CA ILE A 96 6.21 -0.03 -7.34
C ILE A 96 6.81 -1.38 -7.73
N GLN A 97 6.10 -2.16 -8.54
CA GLN A 97 6.58 -3.46 -9.02
C GLN A 97 7.88 -3.33 -9.84
N ARG A 98 8.03 -2.31 -10.70
CA ARG A 98 9.26 -2.07 -11.48
C ARG A 98 10.44 -1.71 -10.60
N GLY A 99 10.25 -0.85 -9.59
CA GLY A 99 11.30 -0.53 -8.61
C GLY A 99 11.76 -1.77 -7.85
N HIS A 100 10.83 -2.59 -7.36
CA HIS A 100 11.12 -3.86 -6.71
C HIS A 100 11.79 -4.87 -7.65
N MET A 101 11.36 -4.96 -8.90
CA MET A 101 11.96 -5.85 -9.90
C MET A 101 13.38 -5.43 -10.28
N SER A 102 13.67 -4.13 -10.33
CA SER A 102 15.04 -3.62 -10.53
C SER A 102 15.95 -4.01 -9.37
N LEU A 103 15.49 -3.83 -8.13
CA LEU A 103 16.22 -4.25 -6.93
C LEU A 103 16.38 -5.77 -6.89
N HIS A 104 15.33 -6.52 -7.22
CA HIS A 104 15.35 -7.97 -7.28
C HIS A 104 16.35 -8.49 -8.31
N ALA A 105 16.34 -7.94 -9.53
CA ALA A 105 17.31 -8.28 -10.57
C ALA A 105 18.75 -8.00 -10.12
N ARG A 106 18.98 -6.85 -9.45
CA ARG A 106 20.27 -6.52 -8.88
C ARG A 106 20.72 -7.52 -7.81
N ASN A 107 19.82 -7.91 -6.90
CA ASN A 107 20.10 -8.91 -5.87
C ASN A 107 20.42 -10.28 -6.49
N VAL A 108 19.70 -10.69 -7.53
CA VAL A 108 19.96 -11.92 -8.28
C VAL A 108 21.34 -11.87 -8.95
N ALA A 109 21.71 -10.76 -9.60
CA ALA A 109 23.03 -10.58 -10.22
C ALA A 109 24.17 -10.65 -9.18
N VAL A 110 24.03 -9.94 -8.05
CA VAL A 110 25.03 -9.95 -6.96
C VAL A 110 25.17 -11.34 -6.37
N THR A 111 24.06 -12.04 -6.13
CA THR A 111 24.06 -13.40 -5.57
C THR A 111 24.63 -14.43 -6.56
N ALA A 112 24.50 -14.19 -7.87
CA ALA A 112 25.17 -14.97 -8.90
C ALA A 112 26.69 -14.72 -8.95
N GLY A 113 27.20 -13.72 -8.24
CA GLY A 113 28.63 -13.39 -8.15
C GLY A 113 29.09 -12.28 -9.10
N ALA A 114 28.15 -11.48 -9.65
CA ALA A 114 28.48 -10.28 -10.42
C ALA A 114 29.02 -9.18 -9.48
N SER A 115 30.03 -8.45 -9.93
CA SER A 115 30.70 -7.40 -9.15
C SER A 115 30.98 -6.16 -10.01
N GLY A 116 31.00 -4.98 -9.37
CA GLY A 116 31.33 -3.72 -10.05
C GLY A 116 30.47 -3.46 -11.30
N PRO A 117 31.07 -3.17 -12.47
CA PRO A 117 30.36 -2.93 -13.72
C PRO A 117 29.56 -4.14 -14.27
N GLU A 118 29.90 -5.37 -13.84
CA GLU A 118 29.21 -6.59 -14.29
C GLU A 118 27.74 -6.58 -13.86
N ILE A 119 27.45 -6.01 -12.69
CA ILE A 119 26.11 -6.01 -12.08
C ILE A 119 25.11 -5.34 -13.02
N GLU A 120 25.43 -4.14 -13.50
CA GLU A 120 24.51 -3.37 -14.34
C GLU A 120 24.26 -4.06 -15.68
N THR A 121 25.33 -4.60 -16.27
CA THR A 121 25.25 -5.33 -17.56
C THR A 121 24.40 -6.60 -17.45
N VAL A 122 24.56 -7.37 -16.38
CA VAL A 122 23.76 -8.59 -16.15
C VAL A 122 22.30 -8.22 -15.83
N VAL A 123 22.06 -7.19 -15.03
CA VAL A 123 20.71 -6.68 -14.73
C VAL A 123 19.99 -6.24 -16.00
N GLU A 124 20.61 -5.40 -16.83
CA GLU A 124 20.03 -4.91 -18.08
C GLU A 124 19.63 -6.07 -19.00
N ARG A 125 20.51 -7.07 -19.18
CA ARG A 125 20.22 -8.24 -20.02
C ARG A 125 19.10 -9.10 -19.44
N MET A 126 19.09 -9.37 -18.12
CA MET A 126 18.00 -10.12 -17.48
C MET A 126 16.64 -9.42 -17.62
N VAL A 127 16.60 -8.09 -17.42
CA VAL A 127 15.38 -7.29 -17.53
C VAL A 127 14.89 -7.27 -18.99
N LYS A 128 15.79 -7.05 -19.94
CA LYS A 128 15.47 -7.05 -21.39
C LYS A 128 14.93 -8.42 -21.85
N GLU A 129 15.49 -9.51 -21.36
CA GLU A 129 15.04 -10.87 -21.65
C GLU A 129 13.79 -11.30 -20.86
N ARG A 130 13.34 -10.48 -19.88
CA ARG A 130 12.30 -10.84 -18.89
C ARG A 130 12.61 -12.15 -18.14
N LYS A 131 13.90 -12.45 -17.94
CA LYS A 131 14.41 -13.67 -17.28
C LYS A 131 15.24 -13.31 -16.06
N VAL A 132 14.58 -12.85 -15.00
CA VAL A 132 15.23 -12.53 -13.72
C VAL A 132 15.30 -13.79 -12.85
N ARG A 133 16.33 -14.62 -13.08
CA ARG A 133 16.54 -15.91 -12.40
C ARG A 133 18.03 -16.19 -12.22
N MET A 134 18.35 -17.00 -11.20
CA MET A 134 19.72 -17.26 -10.77
C MET A 134 20.57 -18.00 -11.82
N ASP A 135 19.97 -18.98 -12.50
CA ASP A 135 20.58 -19.72 -13.61
C ASP A 135 20.97 -18.77 -14.75
N ARG A 136 20.04 -17.93 -15.19
CA ARG A 136 20.30 -16.99 -16.27
C ARG A 136 21.34 -15.93 -15.90
N ALA A 137 21.32 -15.46 -14.65
CA ALA A 137 22.34 -14.52 -14.17
C ALA A 137 23.76 -15.11 -14.23
N LYS A 138 23.93 -16.40 -13.89
CA LYS A 138 25.21 -17.11 -14.00
C LYS A 138 25.65 -17.27 -15.45
N GLU A 139 24.75 -17.67 -16.34
CA GLU A 139 25.04 -17.78 -17.78
C GLU A 139 25.52 -16.45 -18.36
N LEU A 140 24.80 -15.35 -18.08
CA LEU A 140 25.15 -14.01 -18.55
C LEU A 140 26.50 -13.54 -18.01
N LEU A 141 26.81 -13.85 -16.75
CA LEU A 141 28.08 -13.52 -16.14
C LEU A 141 29.25 -14.29 -16.78
N GLU A 142 29.06 -15.56 -17.09
CA GLU A 142 30.05 -16.36 -17.83
C GLU A 142 30.28 -15.86 -19.25
N GLU A 143 29.22 -15.49 -19.97
CA GLU A 143 29.31 -14.89 -21.31
C GLU A 143 30.14 -13.60 -21.30
N LEU A 144 29.94 -12.74 -20.30
CA LEU A 144 30.66 -11.47 -20.14
C LEU A 144 32.15 -11.70 -19.87
N ARG A 145 32.48 -12.55 -18.90
CA ARG A 145 33.87 -12.83 -18.51
C ARG A 145 34.67 -13.57 -19.60
N LYS A 146 33.99 -14.34 -20.46
CA LYS A 146 34.63 -14.97 -21.64
C LYS A 146 35.00 -13.95 -22.71
N LYS A 147 34.20 -12.90 -22.90
CA LYS A 147 34.48 -11.82 -23.87
C LYS A 147 35.64 -10.92 -23.46
N GLU A 148 35.83 -10.65 -22.16
CA GLU A 148 36.97 -9.85 -21.68
C GLU A 148 38.32 -10.57 -21.79
N LYS A 149 38.32 -11.90 -21.95
CA LYS A 149 39.54 -12.70 -22.10
C LYS A 149 40.05 -12.81 -23.55
N ILE A 150 39.35 -12.19 -24.51
CA ILE A 150 39.71 -12.14 -25.94
C ILE A 150 40.09 -10.70 -26.27
#